data_AF-A0A1F9MWX5-F1
#
_entry.id   AF-A0A1F9MWX5-F1
#
_cell.length_a   1.000
_cell.length_b   1.000
_cell.length_c   1.000
_cell.angle_alpha   90.00
_cell.angle_beta   90.00
_cell.angle_gamma   90.00
#
_symmetry.space_group_name_H-M   'P 1'
#
loop_
_entity.id
_entity.type
_entity.pdbx_description
1 polymer ?
#
loop_
_entity_poly.entity_id
_entity_poly.type
_entity_poly.pdbx_seq_one_letter_code
_entity_poly.pdbx_strand_id
1 'polypeptide(L)'
;MALELGNQGHHMVMEVVANNSLRPQKGGMLAWDPELGRDVMIESFQLGEIQNQDIKYLNRNFNHYPRPWVSWDRVGDLGLPMPMAVKDGFLYFQPVQGDINFLVDTAFFRRLEMRPIRNLKSPATLPLAVNRMSAQDRQPGFREFVRRCREGSL
;
A
#
# COMPACT_ATOMS: atom_id res chain seq x y z
N MET A 1 11.44 -11.65 -4.37
CA MET A 1 10.17 -11.64 -3.63
C MET A 1 9.00 -10.98 -4.39
N ALA A 2 8.88 -9.65 -4.52
CA ALA A 2 7.69 -9.05 -5.18
C ALA A 2 7.49 -9.51 -6.64
N LEU A 3 8.57 -9.60 -7.43
CA LEU A 3 8.50 -10.12 -8.81
C LEU A 3 8.19 -11.62 -8.88
N GLU A 4 8.67 -12.41 -7.90
CA GLU A 4 8.37 -13.85 -7.83
C GLU A 4 6.89 -14.08 -7.52
N LEU A 5 6.34 -13.33 -6.56
CA LEU A 5 4.90 -13.32 -6.25
C LEU A 5 4.08 -12.85 -7.46
N GLY A 6 4.61 -11.90 -8.24
CA GLY A 6 4.05 -11.53 -9.54
C GLY A 6 3.98 -12.67 -10.54
N ASN A 7 5.03 -13.51 -10.60
CA ASN A 7 5.04 -14.70 -11.45
C ASN A 7 4.09 -15.79 -10.94
N GLN A 8 3.73 -15.78 -9.65
CA GLN A 8 2.73 -16.67 -9.05
C GLN A 8 1.29 -16.18 -9.25
N GLY A 9 1.09 -15.02 -9.87
CA GLY A 9 -0.24 -14.50 -10.21
C GLY A 9 -0.72 -13.35 -9.32
N HIS A 10 0.05 -12.95 -8.31
CA HIS A 10 -0.32 -11.81 -7.47
C HIS A 10 -0.03 -10.48 -8.17
N HIS A 11 -1.04 -9.61 -8.20
CA HIS A 11 -0.95 -8.32 -8.90
C HIS A 11 -0.67 -7.15 -7.96
N MET A 12 -0.80 -7.39 -6.66
CA MET A 12 -0.38 -6.49 -5.60
C MET A 12 0.33 -7.28 -4.50
N VAL A 13 1.33 -6.66 -3.86
CA VAL A 13 2.05 -7.27 -2.73
C VAL A 13 2.15 -6.22 -1.62
N MET A 14 1.68 -6.60 -0.44
CA MET A 14 1.61 -5.71 0.72
C MET A 14 2.41 -6.29 1.89
N GLU A 15 3.30 -5.47 2.45
CA GLU A 15 3.99 -5.82 3.69
C GLU A 15 3.10 -5.51 4.88
N VAL A 16 2.88 -6.52 5.72
CA VAL A 16 2.07 -6.43 6.93
C VAL A 16 2.97 -6.57 8.16
N VAL A 17 2.73 -5.72 9.16
CA VAL A 17 3.47 -5.69 10.42
C VAL A 17 2.53 -5.80 11.61
N ALA A 18 3.00 -6.37 12.72
CA ALA A 18 2.20 -6.41 13.94
C ALA A 18 2.01 -4.99 14.49
N ASN A 19 0.82 -4.73 15.04
CA ASN A 19 0.61 -3.55 15.83
C ASN A 19 1.34 -3.67 17.18
N ASN A 20 1.73 -2.54 17.76
CA ASN A 20 2.44 -2.54 19.03
C ASN A 20 1.43 -2.72 20.17
N SER A 21 1.51 -3.83 20.89
CA SER A 21 0.58 -4.14 22.00
C SER A 21 0.66 -3.15 23.17
N LEU A 22 1.80 -2.49 23.39
CA LEU A 22 1.98 -1.50 24.46
C LEU A 22 1.55 -0.09 24.03
N ARG A 23 1.62 0.21 22.72
CA ARG A 23 1.28 1.52 22.14
C ARG A 23 0.62 1.33 20.78
N PRO A 24 -0.63 0.83 20.74
CA PRO A 24 -1.29 0.50 19.50
C PRO A 24 -1.61 1.76 18.70
N GLN A 25 -1.40 1.69 17.39
CA GLN A 25 -1.62 2.80 16.47
C GLN A 25 -2.74 2.46 15.47
N LYS A 26 -3.38 3.51 14.93
CA LYS A 26 -4.35 3.38 13.84
C LYS A 26 -3.60 3.21 12.51
N GLY A 27 -4.14 2.39 11.62
CA GLY A 27 -3.60 2.13 10.28
C GLY A 27 -4.46 1.10 9.56
N GLY A 28 -4.13 0.75 8.32
CA GLY A 28 -4.90 -0.25 7.58
C GLY A 28 -4.85 -1.61 8.28
N MET A 29 -5.98 -2.29 8.40
CA MET A 29 -6.13 -3.58 9.08
C MET A 29 -6.18 -4.73 8.08
N LEU A 30 -5.32 -5.73 8.27
CA LEU A 30 -5.47 -7.01 7.57
C LEU A 30 -6.63 -7.80 8.19
N ALA A 31 -7.60 -8.18 7.39
CA ALA A 31 -8.79 -8.93 7.81
C ALA A 31 -9.14 -10.00 6.78
N TRP A 32 -9.82 -11.07 7.21
CA TRP A 32 -10.41 -12.03 6.29
C TRP A 32 -11.76 -11.52 5.79
N ASP A 33 -11.93 -11.48 4.47
CA ASP A 33 -13.20 -11.15 3.83
C ASP A 33 -13.94 -12.45 3.47
N PRO A 34 -15.11 -12.73 4.07
CA PRO A 34 -15.87 -13.95 3.78
C PRO A 34 -16.54 -13.94 2.40
N GLU A 35 -16.84 -12.78 1.82
CA GLU A 35 -17.47 -12.65 0.51
C GLU A 35 -16.44 -12.88 -0.61
N LEU A 36 -15.22 -12.38 -0.43
CA LEU A 36 -14.11 -12.58 -1.36
C LEU A 36 -13.32 -13.87 -1.12
N GLY A 37 -13.52 -14.52 0.03
CA GLY A 37 -12.85 -15.76 0.41
C GLY A 37 -11.32 -15.61 0.50
N ARG A 38 -10.83 -14.45 0.93
CA ARG A 38 -9.40 -14.13 1.02
C ARG A 38 -9.12 -13.03 2.05
N ASP A 39 -7.85 -12.86 2.41
CA ASP A 39 -7.43 -11.71 3.19
C ASP A 39 -7.53 -10.41 2.37
N VAL A 40 -7.87 -9.31 3.03
CA VAL A 40 -7.93 -7.95 2.47
C VAL A 40 -7.34 -6.95 3.46
N MET A 41 -6.82 -5.85 2.94
CA MET A 41 -6.38 -4.71 3.73
C MET A 41 -7.46 -3.63 3.71
N ILE A 42 -8.10 -3.41 4.85
CA ILE A 42 -9.10 -2.34 5.03
C ILE A 42 -8.39 -1.09 5.51
N GLU A 43 -8.48 0.02 4.78
CA GLU A 43 -7.76 1.23 5.14
C GLU A 43 -8.31 1.89 6.40
N SER A 44 -7.43 2.62 7.11
CA SER A 44 -7.72 3.09 8.47
C SER A 44 -8.95 3.99 8.62
N PHE A 45 -9.32 4.71 7.56
CA PHE A 45 -10.50 5.57 7.51
C PHE A 45 -11.81 4.78 7.31
N GLN A 46 -11.75 3.53 6.82
CA GLN A 46 -12.90 2.64 6.65
C GLN A 46 -13.19 1.81 7.89
N LEU A 47 -12.25 1.75 8.85
CA LEU A 47 -12.38 0.94 10.08
C LEU A 47 -13.38 1.50 11.11
N GLY A 48 -13.96 2.67 10.87
CA GLY A 48 -14.95 3.28 11.77
C GLY A 48 -14.45 3.36 13.23
N GLU A 49 -15.25 2.77 14.13
CA GLU A 49 -15.07 2.77 15.59
C GLU A 49 -14.12 1.67 16.12
N ILE A 50 -13.49 0.88 15.24
CA ILE A 50 -12.50 -0.12 15.66
C ILE A 50 -11.38 0.57 16.42
N GLN A 51 -11.12 0.08 17.64
CA GLN A 51 -10.10 0.65 18.50
C GLN A 51 -8.71 0.18 18.04
N ASN A 52 -7.69 1.02 18.26
CA ASN A 52 -6.33 0.71 17.81
C ASN A 52 -5.82 -0.65 18.34
N GLN A 53 -6.20 -1.01 19.56
CA GLN A 53 -5.82 -2.26 20.22
C GLN A 53 -6.41 -3.52 19.55
N ASP A 54 -7.51 -3.38 18.82
CA ASP A 54 -8.18 -4.48 18.13
C ASP A 54 -7.53 -4.74 16.75
N ILE A 55 -6.77 -3.77 16.24
CA ILE A 55 -6.02 -3.91 14.99
C ILE A 55 -4.73 -4.68 15.27
N LYS A 56 -4.72 -5.98 14.95
CA LYS A 56 -3.55 -6.85 15.16
C LYS A 56 -2.42 -6.63 14.16
N TYR A 57 -2.79 -6.38 12.90
CA TYR A 57 -1.88 -6.36 11.77
C TYR A 57 -2.12 -5.11 10.93
N LEU A 58 -1.04 -4.36 10.69
CA LEU A 58 -1.05 -3.08 10.02
C LEU A 58 -0.39 -3.14 8.65
N ASN A 59 -0.93 -2.40 7.68
CA ASN A 59 -0.22 -2.07 6.45
C ASN A 59 1.04 -1.23 6.76
N ARG A 60 2.17 -1.54 6.12
CA ARG A 60 3.37 -0.69 6.15
C ARG A 60 3.26 0.54 5.23
N ASN A 61 2.15 0.69 4.51
CA ASN A 61 1.88 1.75 3.52
C ASN A 61 2.90 1.75 2.37
N PHE A 62 3.44 0.59 2.03
CA PHE A 62 4.31 0.41 0.88
C PHE A 62 3.87 -0.81 0.09
N ASN A 63 3.13 -0.54 -0.99
CA ASN A 63 2.51 -1.56 -1.82
C ASN A 63 3.32 -1.70 -3.10
N HIS A 64 3.58 -2.94 -3.51
CA HIS A 64 4.20 -3.24 -4.79
C HIS A 64 3.15 -3.73 -5.78
N TYR A 65 3.30 -3.35 -7.04
CA TYR A 65 2.45 -3.79 -8.14
C TYR A 65 3.34 -4.51 -9.16
N PRO A 66 3.49 -5.84 -9.09
CA PRO A 66 4.35 -6.58 -10.01
C PRO A 66 3.89 -6.48 -11.47
N ARG A 67 2.59 -6.29 -11.69
CA ARG A 67 1.96 -6.06 -13.00
C ARG A 67 1.02 -4.85 -12.91
N PRO A 68 1.56 -3.62 -12.90
CA PRO A 68 0.77 -2.43 -12.59
C PRO A 68 -0.37 -2.17 -13.59
N TRP A 69 -0.23 -2.60 -14.84
CA TRP A 69 -1.30 -2.50 -15.84
C TRP A 69 -2.55 -3.29 -15.46
N VAL A 70 -2.42 -4.49 -14.87
CA VAL A 70 -3.58 -5.28 -14.41
C VAL A 70 -4.33 -4.54 -13.30
N SER A 71 -3.59 -3.92 -12.37
CA SER A 71 -4.21 -3.10 -11.32
C SER A 71 -4.93 -1.90 -11.93
N TRP A 72 -4.32 -1.24 -12.92
CA TRP A 72 -4.88 -0.09 -13.59
C TRP A 72 -6.15 -0.43 -14.38
N ASP A 73 -6.13 -1.51 -15.17
CA ASP A 73 -7.29 -1.97 -15.94
C ASP A 73 -8.47 -2.26 -15.01
N ARG A 74 -8.23 -2.93 -13.88
CA ARG A 74 -9.27 -3.26 -12.90
C ARG A 74 -9.85 -2.03 -12.23
N VAL A 75 -9.02 -1.02 -11.96
CA VAL A 75 -9.50 0.29 -11.48
C VAL A 75 -10.30 1.01 -12.56
N GLY A 76 -9.91 0.91 -13.83
CA GLY A 76 -10.65 1.47 -14.95
C GLY A 76 -12.04 0.83 -15.12
N ASP A 77 -12.12 -0.49 -14.99
CA ASP A 77 -13.35 -1.26 -15.19
C ASP A 77 -14.35 -1.10 -14.03
N LEU A 78 -13.86 -1.14 -12.79
CA LEU A 78 -14.71 -1.22 -11.58
C LEU A 78 -14.78 0.09 -10.79
N GLY A 79 -13.81 0.98 -11.02
CA GLY A 79 -13.60 2.16 -10.19
C GLY A 79 -13.02 1.81 -8.82
N LEU A 80 -12.54 2.84 -8.11
CA LEU A 80 -12.24 2.77 -6.69
C LEU A 80 -13.11 3.81 -5.96
N PRO A 81 -13.82 3.42 -4.90
CA PRO A 81 -14.55 4.37 -4.08
C PRO A 81 -13.54 5.29 -3.39
N MET A 82 -13.58 6.59 -3.71
CA MET A 82 -12.70 7.60 -3.10
C MET A 82 -13.47 8.41 -2.06
N PRO A 83 -13.40 8.05 -0.77
CA PRO A 83 -14.12 8.78 0.26
C PRO A 83 -13.50 10.16 0.47
N MET A 84 -14.38 11.11 0.79
CA MET A 84 -14.03 12.48 1.14
C MET A 84 -14.30 12.70 2.63
N ALA A 85 -13.35 13.33 3.31
CA ALA A 85 -13.52 13.80 4.67
C ALA A 85 -13.58 15.34 4.69
N VAL A 86 -14.53 15.91 5.43
CA VAL A 86 -14.53 17.34 5.74
C VAL A 86 -13.80 17.53 7.05
N LYS A 87 -12.71 18.31 7.03
CA LYS A 87 -11.96 18.64 8.23
C LYS A 87 -11.58 20.11 8.21
N ASP A 88 -11.90 20.83 9.29
CA ASP A 88 -11.59 22.25 9.46
C ASP A 88 -12.07 23.13 8.29
N GLY A 89 -13.22 22.76 7.69
CA GLY A 89 -13.80 23.46 6.54
C GLY A 89 -13.20 23.09 5.18
N PHE A 90 -12.25 22.16 5.13
CA PHE A 90 -11.60 21.68 3.89
C PHE A 90 -12.05 20.26 3.53
N LEU A 91 -12.07 19.97 2.23
CA LEU A 91 -12.28 18.63 1.69
C LEU A 91 -10.93 17.91 1.52
N TYR A 92 -10.85 16.72 2.12
CA TYR A 92 -9.69 15.84 2.01
C TYR A 92 -10.10 14.54 1.32
N PHE A 93 -9.52 14.28 0.15
CA PHE A 93 -9.62 12.98 -0.50
C PHE A 93 -8.72 11.98 0.22
N GLN A 94 -9.28 10.83 0.61
CA GLN A 94 -8.49 9.76 1.21
C GLN A 94 -7.82 8.96 0.10
N PRO A 95 -6.49 8.71 0.18
CA PRO A 95 -5.79 7.95 -0.84
C PRO A 95 -6.23 6.48 -0.83
N VAL A 96 -6.77 6.02 -1.95
CA VAL A 96 -7.29 4.65 -2.18
C VAL A 96 -6.22 3.67 -2.65
N GLN A 97 -4.93 4.01 -2.50
CA GLN A 97 -3.84 3.19 -3.03
C GLN A 97 -3.82 1.78 -2.41
N GLY A 98 -4.25 1.63 -1.15
CA GLY A 98 -4.43 0.33 -0.51
C GLY A 98 -5.58 -0.47 -1.11
N ASP A 99 -6.69 0.20 -1.43
CA ASP A 99 -7.97 -0.41 -1.80
C ASP A 99 -7.94 -1.20 -3.12
N ILE A 100 -6.89 -1.03 -3.94
CA ILE A 100 -6.63 -1.91 -5.10
C ILE A 100 -6.62 -3.39 -4.68
N ASN A 101 -6.26 -3.70 -3.44
CA ASN A 101 -6.23 -5.07 -2.93
C ASN A 101 -7.59 -5.78 -3.00
N PHE A 102 -8.70 -5.05 -2.99
CA PHE A 102 -10.04 -5.61 -3.17
C PHE A 102 -10.33 -6.03 -4.61
N LEU A 103 -9.66 -5.40 -5.58
CA LEU A 103 -9.93 -5.60 -7.02
C LEU A 103 -9.02 -6.65 -7.68
N VAL A 104 -7.86 -6.91 -7.07
CA VAL A 104 -6.85 -7.84 -7.60
C VAL A 104 -6.33 -8.81 -6.56
N ASP A 105 -5.87 -9.96 -7.02
CA ASP A 105 -5.18 -10.91 -6.16
C ASP A 105 -3.94 -10.28 -5.52
N THR A 106 -3.88 -10.35 -4.18
CA THR A 106 -2.93 -9.61 -3.36
C THR A 106 -2.21 -10.56 -2.41
N ALA A 107 -0.89 -10.57 -2.47
CA ALA A 107 -0.07 -11.30 -1.52
C ALA A 107 0.22 -10.42 -0.30
N PHE A 108 -0.20 -10.89 0.88
CA PHE A 108 0.20 -10.34 2.16
C PHE A 108 1.38 -11.12 2.69
N PHE A 109 2.47 -10.42 3.01
CA PHE A 109 3.63 -11.06 3.61
C PHE A 109 4.06 -10.33 4.88
N ARG A 110 4.64 -11.10 5.79
CA ARG A 110 5.27 -10.60 7.01
C ARG A 110 6.75 -10.94 6.98
N ARG A 111 7.57 -10.09 7.61
CA ARG A 111 8.96 -10.46 7.90
C ARG A 111 9.01 -11.45 9.04
N LEU A 112 10.05 -12.29 9.08
CA LEU A 112 10.31 -13.19 10.21
C LEU A 112 10.54 -12.40 11.51
N GLU A 113 11.21 -11.24 11.43
CA GLU A 113 11.28 -10.27 12.52
C GLU A 113 10.27 -9.12 12.33
N MET A 114 9.29 -9.04 13.24
CA MET A 114 8.28 -7.99 13.26
C MET A 114 8.79 -6.78 14.05
N ARG A 115 9.38 -5.80 13.34
CA ARG A 115 9.78 -4.51 13.95
C ARG A 115 8.64 -3.49 13.80
N PRO A 116 8.22 -2.77 14.86
CA PRO A 116 7.17 -1.76 14.77
C PRO A 116 7.50 -0.66 13.75
N ILE A 117 6.46 -0.07 13.13
CA ILE A 117 6.61 1.08 12.24
C ILE A 117 7.18 2.25 13.04
N ARG A 118 8.37 2.73 12.66
CA ARG A 118 8.94 3.99 13.16
C ARG A 118 8.62 5.07 12.13
N ASN A 119 7.76 6.04 12.49
CA ASN A 119 7.22 7.08 11.59
C ASN A 119 8.21 8.15 11.11
N LEU A 120 9.53 7.90 11.17
CA LEU A 120 10.51 8.77 10.54
C LEU A 120 11.63 7.88 10.03
N LYS A 121 12.06 8.09 8.78
CA LYS A 121 13.39 7.64 8.34
C LYS A 121 14.34 8.32 9.32
N SER A 122 14.87 7.57 10.28
CA SER A 122 15.90 8.11 11.17
C SER A 122 17.04 8.68 10.31
N PRO A 123 17.82 9.66 10.81
CA PRO A 123 19.00 10.17 10.10
C PRO A 123 19.90 9.05 9.55
N ALA A 124 19.95 7.89 10.20
CA ALA A 124 20.69 6.71 9.75
C ALA A 124 20.09 5.99 8.52
N THR A 125 18.77 6.09 8.27
CA THR A 125 18.09 5.42 7.14
C THR A 125 17.84 6.34 5.95
N LEU A 126 17.99 7.66 6.14
CA LEU A 126 17.92 8.68 5.10
C LEU A 126 18.92 8.45 3.96
N PRO A 127 20.22 8.19 4.21
CA PRO A 127 21.18 7.89 3.15
C PRO A 127 20.79 6.68 2.31
N LEU A 128 20.32 5.60 2.95
CA LEU A 128 19.88 4.40 2.23
C LEU A 128 18.65 4.71 1.36
N ALA A 129 17.68 5.46 1.89
CA ALA A 129 16.50 5.82 1.12
C ALA A 129 16.83 6.73 -0.08
N VAL A 130 17.71 7.71 0.10
CA VAL A 130 18.19 8.58 -1.01
C VAL A 130 18.93 7.74 -2.05
N ASN A 131 19.78 6.80 -1.62
CA ASN A 131 20.50 5.90 -2.53
C ASN A 131 19.53 4.99 -3.30
N ARG A 132 18.46 4.51 -2.67
CA ARG A 132 17.43 3.68 -3.34
C ARG A 132 16.59 4.49 -4.33
N MET A 133 16.24 5.74 -4.01
CA MET A 133 15.60 6.66 -4.95
C MET A 133 16.51 6.94 -6.16
N SER A 134 17.78 7.26 -5.91
CA SER A 134 18.78 7.45 -6.99
C SER A 134 18.97 6.19 -7.84
N ALA A 135 18.92 4.99 -7.24
CA ALA A 135 18.98 3.74 -7.98
C ALA A 135 17.71 3.49 -8.83
N GLN A 136 16.54 3.89 -8.33
CA GLN A 136 15.28 3.84 -9.07
C GLN A 136 15.32 4.79 -10.28
N ASP A 137 15.84 6.01 -10.11
CA ASP A 137 16.01 6.98 -11.20
C ASP A 137 16.90 6.46 -12.34
N ARG A 138 17.82 5.55 -12.01
CA ARG A 138 18.75 4.91 -12.94
C ARG A 138 18.22 3.63 -13.57
N GLN A 139 17.01 3.19 -13.22
CA GLN A 139 16.44 2.00 -13.84
C GLN A 139 16.24 2.22 -15.35
N PRO A 140 16.67 1.25 -16.20
CA PRO A 140 16.41 1.32 -17.63
C PRO A 140 14.92 1.56 -17.89
N GLY A 141 14.61 2.55 -18.73
CA GLY A 141 13.23 2.91 -19.06
C GLY A 141 12.55 3.89 -18.09
N PHE A 142 13.06 4.12 -16.88
CA PHE A 142 12.43 5.05 -15.92
C PHE A 142 12.46 6.50 -16.42
N ARG A 143 13.59 6.95 -16.98
CA ARG A 143 13.70 8.29 -17.58
C ARG A 143 12.70 8.50 -18.72
N GLU A 144 12.51 7.48 -19.54
CA GLU A 144 11.58 7.51 -20.66
C GLU A 144 10.12 7.50 -20.20
N PHE A 145 9.82 6.69 -19.17
CA PHE A 145 8.52 6.70 -18.50
C PHE A 145 8.18 8.09 -17.93
N VAL A 146 9.08 8.71 -17.16
CA VAL A 146 8.89 10.05 -16.60
C VAL A 146 8.70 11.10 -17.68
N ARG A 147 9.46 10.99 -18.79
CA ARG A 147 9.31 11.86 -19.97
C ARG A 147 7.90 11.75 -20.55
N ARG A 148 7.41 10.53 -20.79
CA ARG A 148 6.05 10.28 -21.30
C ARG A 148 4.94 10.77 -20.37
N CYS A 149 5.10 10.61 -19.04
CA CYS A 149 4.18 11.20 -18.05
C CYS A 149 4.08 12.72 -18.17
N ARG A 150 5.22 13.40 -18.35
CA ARG A 150 5.27 14.87 -18.43
C ARG A 150 4.69 15.41 -19.73
N GLU A 151 4.84 14.65 -20.82
CA GLU A 151 4.34 15.01 -22.14
C GLU A 151 2.85 14.67 -22.32
N GLY A 152 2.21 14.00 -21.35
CA GLY A 152 0.82 13.54 -21.47
C GLY A 152 0.65 12.40 -22.47
N SER A 153 1.74 11.70 -22.81
CA SER A 153 1.83 10.66 -23.85
C SER A 153 1.67 9.24 -23.27
N LEU A 154 0.89 9.10 -22.20
CA LEU A 154 0.55 7.85 -21.54
C LEU A 154 -0.90 7.49 -21.79
#